data_AF-A0A7C1Z370-F1
#
_entry.id   AF-A0A7C1Z370-F1
#
_cell.length_a   1.000
_cell.length_b   1.000
_cell.length_c   1.000
_cell.angle_alpha   90.00
_cell.angle_beta   90.00
_cell.angle_gamma   90.00
#
_symmetry.space_group_name_H-M   'P 1'
#
loop_
_entity.id
_entity.type
_entity.pdbx_description
1 polymer ?
#
loop_
_entity_poly.entity_id
_entity_poly.type
_entity_poly.pdbx_seq_one_letter_code
_entity_poly.pdbx_strand_id
1 'polypeptide(L)'
;MGVHIEITTLLIQKLNSKNEIIRKIAERISNELGDSIPYHISRFFPHYESYNHGLNEPTPLKCLYNAFDIAKDVGLKYVYLGNLPITDFDDTHCPKCSKLVIKRKTMGVKEFYIDSNGKCKFCGCSICKV
;
A
#
# COMPACT_ATOMS: atom_id res chain seq x y z
N MET A 1 -1.24 -21.52 13.85
CA MET A 1 -2.26 -21.01 12.91
C MET A 1 -2.07 -19.52 12.80
N GLY A 2 -1.72 -19.02 11.62
CA GLY A 2 -1.59 -17.59 11.36
C GLY A 2 -2.69 -17.15 10.40
N VAL A 3 -3.32 -16.02 10.66
CA VAL A 3 -4.22 -15.36 9.72
C VAL A 3 -3.40 -14.30 9.00
N HIS A 4 -3.47 -14.27 7.68
CA HIS A 4 -2.88 -13.19 6.90
C HIS A 4 -3.77 -11.95 7.00
N ILE A 5 -3.18 -10.83 7.38
CA ILE A 5 -3.88 -9.56 7.57
C ILE A 5 -3.34 -8.56 6.55
N GLU A 6 -4.25 -7.90 5.86
CA GLU A 6 -3.97 -6.74 5.02
C GLU A 6 -4.90 -5.61 5.44
N ILE A 7 -4.39 -4.38 5.42
CA ILE A 7 -5.16 -3.18 5.76
C ILE A 7 -5.31 -2.33 4.51
N THR A 8 -6.53 -1.86 4.27
CA THR A 8 -6.82 -0.92 3.18
C THR A 8 -7.46 0.34 3.74
N THR A 9 -6.92 1.50 3.37
CA THR A 9 -7.53 2.80 3.66
C THR A 9 -7.99 3.46 2.35
N LEU A 10 -9.28 3.77 2.26
CA LEU A 10 -9.80 4.65 1.21
C LEU A 10 -9.44 6.09 1.59
N LEU A 11 -8.56 6.73 0.82
CA LEU A 11 -8.10 8.09 1.09
C LEU A 11 -9.09 9.08 0.51
N ILE A 12 -9.76 9.86 1.36
CA ILE A 12 -10.81 10.82 1.01
C ILE A 12 -10.35 12.22 1.44
N GLN A 13 -10.40 13.16 0.51
CA GLN A 13 -10.06 14.55 0.78
C GLN A 13 -10.87 15.11 1.97
N LYS A 14 -10.23 15.98 2.76
CA LYS A 14 -10.81 16.67 3.93
C LYS A 14 -11.24 15.77 5.11
N LEU A 15 -11.37 14.46 4.91
CA LEU A 15 -11.70 13.50 5.98
C LEU A 15 -10.43 12.89 6.60
N ASN A 16 -9.63 12.17 5.81
CA ASN A 16 -8.46 11.44 6.30
C ASN A 16 -7.18 11.70 5.48
N SER A 17 -7.18 12.74 4.64
CA SER A 17 -6.04 13.09 3.76
C SER A 17 -5.02 14.04 4.38
N LYS A 18 -5.16 14.44 5.66
CA LYS A 18 -4.18 15.29 6.35
C LYS A 18 -2.95 14.45 6.73
N ASN A 19 -1.75 15.01 6.56
CA ASN A 19 -0.48 14.31 6.84
C ASN A 19 -0.43 13.69 8.24
N GLU A 20 -0.92 14.41 9.25
CA GLU A 20 -0.98 13.93 10.64
C GLU A 20 -1.86 12.69 10.80
N ILE A 21 -3.01 12.64 10.10
CA ILE A 21 -3.93 11.50 10.15
C ILE A 21 -3.31 10.30 9.44
N ILE A 22 -2.73 10.53 8.24
CA ILE A 22 -2.06 9.48 7.48
C ILE A 22 -0.92 8.87 8.29
N ARG A 23 -0.07 9.71 8.91
CA ARG A 23 1.02 9.28 9.77
C ARG A 23 0.52 8.45 10.95
N LYS A 24 -0.51 8.92 11.66
CA LYS A 24 -1.13 8.18 12.77
C LYS A 24 -1.67 6.81 12.35
N ILE A 25 -2.30 6.70 11.17
CA ILE A 25 -2.76 5.42 10.62
C ILE A 25 -1.56 4.49 10.38
N ALA A 26 -0.53 4.98 9.68
CA ALA A 26 0.66 4.18 9.37
C ALA A 26 1.42 3.74 10.63
N GLU A 27 1.61 4.63 11.60
CA GLU A 27 2.25 4.33 12.88
C GLU A 27 1.46 3.28 13.66
N ARG A 28 0.13 3.39 13.67
CA ARG A 28 -0.71 2.40 14.34
C ARG A 28 -0.60 1.02 13.71
N ILE A 29 -0.62 0.94 12.38
CA ILE A 29 -0.42 -0.33 11.66
C ILE A 29 0.95 -0.92 12.01
N SER A 30 2.01 -0.10 11.92
CA SER A 30 3.38 -0.54 12.20
C SER A 30 3.56 -1.02 13.64
N ASN A 31 3.02 -0.27 14.62
CA ASN A 31 3.19 -0.55 16.04
C ASN A 31 2.33 -1.73 16.53
N GLU A 32 1.09 -1.85 16.06
CA GLU A 32 0.16 -2.88 16.54
C GLU A 32 0.26 -4.19 15.75
N LEU A 33 0.56 -4.12 14.45
CA LEU A 33 0.53 -5.30 13.56
C LEU A 33 1.91 -5.65 12.97
N GLY A 34 2.85 -4.70 12.98
CA GLY A 34 4.23 -4.86 12.50
C GLY A 34 4.50 -4.19 11.16
N ASP A 35 5.78 -3.90 10.92
CA ASP A 35 6.27 -3.18 9.74
C ASP A 35 6.12 -3.91 8.40
N SER A 36 5.78 -5.21 8.45
CA SER A 36 5.72 -6.11 7.31
C SER A 36 4.28 -6.38 6.84
N ILE A 37 3.29 -5.72 7.44
CA ILE A 37 1.88 -5.84 7.05
C ILE A 37 1.66 -5.09 5.73
N PRO A 38 1.04 -5.73 4.72
CA PRO A 38 0.60 -5.03 3.52
C PRO A 38 -0.40 -3.93 3.84
N TYR A 39 -0.04 -2.69 3.50
CA TYR A 39 -0.91 -1.54 3.65
C TYR A 39 -1.27 -0.95 2.28
N HIS A 40 -2.55 -0.98 1.94
CA HIS A 40 -3.08 -0.44 0.69
C HIS A 40 -3.74 0.91 0.93
N ILE A 41 -3.39 1.88 0.11
CA ILE A 41 -4.02 3.21 0.09
C ILE A 41 -4.76 3.34 -1.22
N SER A 42 -6.09 3.31 -1.15
CA SER A 42 -6.97 3.33 -2.33
C SER A 42 -7.46 4.74 -2.62
N ARG A 43 -7.45 5.12 -3.90
CA ARG A 43 -7.99 6.40 -4.36
C ARG A 43 -9.51 6.42 -4.29
N PHE A 44 -10.05 7.45 -3.65
CA PHE A 44 -11.48 7.74 -3.67
C PHE A 44 -11.94 8.32 -5.01
N PHE A 45 -13.12 7.87 -5.47
CA PHE A 45 -13.89 8.48 -6.54
C PHE A 45 -15.34 8.68 -6.08
N PRO A 46 -15.92 9.86 -6.31
CA PRO A 46 -17.26 10.18 -5.86
C PRO A 46 -18.30 9.36 -6.62
N HIS A 47 -19.09 8.60 -5.88
CA HIS A 47 -20.20 7.81 -6.40
C HIS A 47 -21.39 7.86 -5.44
N TYR A 48 -22.59 7.61 -5.97
CA TYR A 48 -23.82 7.50 -5.17
C TYR A 48 -24.02 8.73 -4.26
N GLU A 49 -24.27 8.55 -2.96
CA GLU A 49 -24.54 9.62 -2.01
C GLU A 49 -23.33 10.51 -1.67
N SER A 50 -22.13 10.22 -2.20
CA SER A 50 -20.94 11.06 -1.99
C SER A 50 -21.21 12.53 -2.32
N TYR A 51 -21.98 12.78 -3.38
CA TYR A 51 -22.34 14.12 -3.84
C TYR A 51 -23.24 14.86 -2.83
N ASN A 52 -24.15 14.14 -2.17
CA ASN A 52 -25.03 14.69 -1.14
C ASN A 52 -24.25 15.07 0.13
N HIS A 53 -23.07 14.48 0.32
CA HIS A 53 -22.13 14.80 1.40
C HIS A 53 -21.03 15.79 1.00
N GLY A 54 -21.11 16.42 -0.19
CA GLY A 54 -20.14 17.39 -0.67
C GLY A 54 -18.77 16.80 -1.02
N LEU A 55 -18.69 15.47 -1.18
CA LEU A 55 -17.51 14.76 -1.66
C LEU A 55 -17.61 14.63 -3.18
N ASN A 56 -17.33 15.73 -3.89
CA ASN A 56 -17.62 15.85 -5.33
C ASN A 56 -16.41 15.55 -6.23
N GLU A 57 -15.23 15.40 -5.65
CA GLU A 57 -13.98 15.27 -6.39
C GLU A 57 -13.23 14.00 -5.98
N PRO A 58 -12.59 13.29 -6.93
CA PRO A 58 -11.71 12.19 -6.58
C PRO A 58 -10.51 12.68 -5.77
N THR A 59 -9.88 11.78 -5.03
CA THR A 59 -8.66 12.14 -4.32
C THR A 59 -7.53 12.41 -5.33
N PRO A 60 -6.81 13.55 -5.24
CA PRO A 60 -5.76 13.90 -6.19
C PRO A 60 -4.58 12.96 -6.05
N LEU A 61 -3.91 12.64 -7.15
CA LEU A 61 -2.75 11.74 -7.16
C LEU A 61 -1.65 12.19 -6.19
N LYS A 62 -1.40 13.50 -6.11
CA LYS A 62 -0.43 14.09 -5.18
C LYS A 62 -0.72 13.71 -3.72
N CYS A 63 -1.98 13.62 -3.33
CA CYS A 63 -2.36 13.20 -1.98
C CYS A 63 -2.03 11.72 -1.74
N LEU A 64 -2.24 10.85 -2.74
CA LEU A 64 -1.86 9.44 -2.63
C LEU A 64 -0.34 9.27 -2.55
N TYR A 65 0.43 9.95 -3.41
CA TYR A 65 1.89 9.87 -3.38
C TYR A 65 2.46 10.34 -2.04
N ASN A 66 1.97 11.48 -1.54
CA ASN A 66 2.35 11.95 -0.21
C ASN A 66 1.95 10.96 0.89
N ALA A 67 0.80 10.28 0.76
CA ALA A 67 0.40 9.27 1.74
C ALA A 67 1.29 8.01 1.70
N PHE A 68 1.71 7.60 0.50
CA PHE A 68 2.69 6.55 0.30
C PHE A 68 4.02 6.90 0.96
N ASP A 69 4.55 8.09 0.68
CA ASP A 69 5.83 8.55 1.23
C ASP A 69 5.79 8.57 2.76
N ILE A 70 4.73 9.12 3.37
CA ILE A 70 4.56 9.12 4.83
C ILE A 70 4.53 7.70 5.39
N ALA A 71 3.81 6.78 4.75
CA ALA A 71 3.72 5.40 5.21
C ALA A 71 5.08 4.67 5.11
N LYS A 72 5.85 4.93 4.04
CA LYS A 72 7.22 4.42 3.88
C LYS A 72 8.17 5.02 4.92
N ASP A 73 8.07 6.33 5.20
CA ASP A 73 8.88 7.04 6.20
C ASP A 73 8.64 6.53 7.62
N VAL A 74 7.42 6.09 7.94
CA VAL A 74 7.10 5.42 9.21
C VAL A 74 7.78 4.05 9.34
N GLY A 75 8.23 3.47 8.23
CA GLY A 75 8.95 2.20 8.19
C GLY A 75 8.12 1.03 7.65
N LEU A 76 6.90 1.25 7.15
CA LEU A 76 6.13 0.18 6.52
C LEU A 76 6.85 -0.31 5.25
N LYS A 77 7.12 -1.61 5.22
CA LYS A 77 7.88 -2.26 4.14
C LYS A 77 7.06 -2.37 2.87
N TYR A 78 5.78 -2.71 3.01
CA TYR A 78 4.88 -3.00 1.89
C TYR A 78 3.69 -2.04 1.90
N VAL A 79 3.84 -0.96 1.14
CA VAL A 79 2.79 0.04 0.92
C VAL A 79 2.41 -0.02 -0.55
N TYR A 80 1.12 0.00 -0.85
CA TYR A 80 0.61 -0.08 -2.22
C TYR A 80 -0.40 1.03 -2.48
N LEU A 81 -0.41 1.56 -3.70
CA LEU A 81 -1.46 2.49 -4.13
C LEU A 81 -2.44 1.80 -5.07
N GLY A 82 -3.72 1.89 -4.73
CA GLY A 82 -4.81 1.25 -5.47
C GLY A 82 -5.76 2.24 -6.12
N ASN A 83 -6.57 1.73 -7.04
CA ASN A 83 -7.59 2.50 -7.76
C ASN A 83 -6.99 3.68 -8.56
N LEU A 84 -5.86 3.40 -9.20
CA LEU A 84 -5.09 4.30 -10.04
C LEU A 84 -4.99 3.73 -11.45
N PRO A 85 -4.72 4.56 -12.48
CA PRO A 85 -4.22 4.06 -13.76
C PRO A 85 -3.00 3.15 -13.53
N ILE A 86 -2.71 2.26 -14.47
CA ILE A 86 -1.60 1.30 -14.38
C ILE A 86 -0.32 2.05 -13.99
N THR A 87 0.24 1.72 -12.83
CA THR A 87 1.44 2.33 -12.24
C THR A 87 2.25 1.25 -11.52
N ASP A 88 3.52 1.50 -11.24
CA ASP A 88 4.39 0.56 -10.51
C ASP A 88 4.16 0.59 -8.98
N PHE A 89 3.11 1.25 -8.49
CA PHE A 89 2.81 1.36 -7.05
C PHE A 89 2.08 0.15 -6.46
N ASP A 90 1.66 -0.80 -7.29
CA ASP A 90 1.15 -2.10 -6.86
C ASP A 90 2.25 -3.18 -6.87
N ASP A 91 3.47 -2.87 -7.31
CA ASP A 91 4.61 -3.78 -7.34
C ASP A 91 5.22 -4.02 -5.96
N THR A 92 5.69 -5.25 -5.70
CA THR A 92 6.40 -5.56 -4.45
C THR A 92 7.90 -5.49 -4.68
N HIS A 93 8.56 -4.64 -3.90
CA HIS A 93 10.01 -4.54 -3.83
C HIS A 93 10.54 -5.17 -2.55
N CYS A 94 11.73 -5.78 -2.61
CA CYS A 94 12.39 -6.35 -1.44
C CYS A 94 12.79 -5.22 -0.47
N PRO A 95 12.39 -5.25 0.82
CA PRO A 95 12.73 -4.19 1.76
C PRO A 95 14.23 -4.13 2.10
N LYS A 96 15.00 -5.18 1.80
CA LYS A 96 16.44 -5.24 2.08
C LYS A 96 17.32 -4.77 0.91
N CYS A 97 16.99 -5.17 -0.32
CA CYS A 97 17.83 -4.89 -1.50
C CYS A 97 17.14 -4.02 -2.56
N SER A 98 15.90 -3.59 -2.31
CA SER A 98 15.08 -2.74 -3.17
C SER A 98 14.79 -3.29 -4.57
N LYS A 99 15.21 -4.51 -4.90
CA LYS A 99 14.88 -5.15 -6.18
C LYS A 99 13.40 -5.51 -6.25
N LEU A 100 12.81 -5.34 -7.43
CA LEU A 100 11.48 -5.81 -7.76
C LEU A 100 11.40 -7.33 -7.58
N VAL A 101 10.47 -7.80 -6.73
CA VAL A 101 10.26 -9.24 -6.48
C VAL A 101 8.91 -9.76 -6.95
N ILE A 102 7.91 -8.88 -7.07
CA ILE A 102 6.64 -9.21 -7.72
C ILE A 102 6.27 -8.02 -8.59
N LYS A 103 6.19 -8.26 -9.90
CA LYS A 103 5.63 -7.30 -10.86
C LYS A 103 4.17 -7.63 -11.11
N ARG A 104 3.27 -6.68 -10.90
CA ARG A 104 1.83 -6.84 -11.14
C ARG A 104 1.41 -6.17 -12.45
N LYS A 105 0.22 -6.54 -12.91
CA LYS A 105 -0.52 -5.90 -13.99
C LYS A 105 -1.99 -5.87 -13.58
N THR A 106 -2.84 -5.18 -14.34
CA THR A 106 -4.28 -5.02 -14.05
C THR A 106 -4.97 -6.30 -13.58
N MET A 107 -4.58 -7.46 -14.12
CA MET A 107 -4.93 -8.77 -13.57
C MET A 107 -3.73 -9.70 -13.47
N GLY A 108 -3.39 -10.08 -12.26
CA GLY A 108 -2.39 -11.11 -11.97
C GLY A 108 -0.94 -10.61 -11.89
N VAL A 109 -0.02 -11.56 -11.91
CA VAL A 109 1.43 -11.33 -11.77
C VAL A 109 2.10 -11.44 -13.13
N LYS A 110 2.94 -10.46 -13.48
CA LYS A 110 3.75 -10.45 -14.70
C LYS A 110 5.11 -11.10 -14.46
N GLU A 111 5.75 -10.81 -13.32
CA GLU A 111 7.07 -11.33 -12.96
C GLU A 111 7.10 -11.74 -11.49
N PHE A 112 7.77 -12.85 -11.17
CA PHE A 112 7.81 -13.41 -9.81
C PHE A 112 9.22 -13.91 -9.44
N TYR A 113 9.86 -13.19 -8.53
CA TYR A 113 11.24 -13.42 -8.07
C TYR A 113 11.32 -13.77 -6.58
N ILE A 114 10.33 -14.50 -6.08
CA ILE A 114 10.33 -15.11 -4.74
C ILE A 114 10.54 -16.62 -4.89
N ASP A 115 11.38 -17.21 -4.04
CA ASP A 115 11.65 -18.66 -4.03
C ASP A 115 10.53 -19.44 -3.32
N SER A 116 10.64 -20.78 -3.31
CA SER A 116 9.66 -21.66 -2.68
C SER A 116 9.56 -21.51 -1.14
N ASN A 117 10.52 -20.81 -0.52
CA ASN A 117 10.53 -20.53 0.92
C ASN A 117 10.05 -19.12 1.24
N GLY A 118 9.46 -18.41 0.27
CA GLY A 118 8.98 -17.04 0.47
C GLY A 118 10.09 -15.99 0.55
N LYS A 119 11.30 -16.28 0.08
CA LYS A 119 12.46 -15.37 0.14
C LYS A 119 12.74 -14.72 -1.21
N CYS A 120 13.27 -13.51 -1.15
CA CYS A 120 13.78 -12.77 -2.31
C CYS A 120 14.90 -13.57 -2.99
N LYS A 121 14.74 -13.92 -4.28
CA LYS A 121 15.74 -14.65 -5.07
C LYS A 121 17.10 -13.94 -5.19
N PHE A 122 17.15 -12.62 -4.91
CA PHE A 122 18.36 -11.83 -5.08
C PHE A 122 19.21 -11.66 -3.81
N CYS A 123 18.60 -11.73 -2.62
CA CYS A 123 19.32 -11.45 -1.37
C CYS A 123 18.91 -12.34 -0.18
N GLY A 124 17.95 -13.26 -0.37
CA GLY A 124 17.48 -14.18 0.66
C GLY A 124 16.64 -13.56 1.78
N CYS A 125 16.29 -12.27 1.69
CA CYS A 125 15.37 -11.62 2.64
C CYS A 125 13.99 -12.30 2.56
N SER A 126 13.37 -12.62 3.70
CA SER A 126 12.01 -13.15 3.74
C SER A 126 11.01 -12.07 3.34
N ILE A 127 10.20 -12.37 2.32
CA ILE A 127 9.18 -11.45 1.77
C ILE A 127 7.80 -11.85 2.29
N CYS A 128 7.47 -13.13 2.21
CA CYS A 128 6.26 -13.70 2.77
C CYS A 128 6.61 -14.95 3.60
N LYS A 129 5.71 -15.31 4.52
CA LYS A 129 5.79 -16.57 5.25
C LYS A 129 5.02 -17.63 4.45
N VAL A 130 5.62 -18.82 4.30
CA VAL A 130 5.02 -20.00 3.67
C VAL A 130 4.43 -20.89 4.77
#